data_AF-A0A377UZ87-F1
#
_entry.id   AF-A0A377UZ87-F1
#
_cell.length_a   1.000
_cell.length_b   1.000
_cell.length_c   1.000
_cell.angle_alpha   90.00
_cell.angle_beta   90.00
_cell.angle_gamma   90.00
#
_symmetry.space_group_name_H-M   'P 1'
#
loop_
_entity.id
_entity.type
_entity.pdbx_description
1 polymer ?
#
loop_
_entity_poly.entity_id
_entity_poly.type
_entity_poly.pdbx_seq_one_letter_code
_entity_poly.pdbx_strand_id
1 'polypeptide(L)'
;MIIFGATIGALTCFLGGLIAVDISSRKAAGAALGTIGIASYAGAGLGEFLTGIIIDKTAILENGKTLYDFSTLALFWVGTGLGSALLCFTTAAIVARRHAVERQTSFSS
;
A
#
# COMPACT_ATOMS: atom_id res chain seq x y z
N MET A 1 -9.13 -17.95 -7.60
CA MET A 1 -8.64 -16.56 -7.68
C MET A 1 -9.50 -15.59 -6.85
N ILE A 2 -10.83 -15.58 -7.02
CA ILE A 2 -11.72 -14.64 -6.30
C ILE A 2 -11.67 -14.83 -4.77
N ILE A 3 -11.82 -16.06 -4.26
CA ILE A 3 -11.81 -16.32 -2.80
C ILE A 3 -10.46 -15.90 -2.18
N PHE A 4 -9.35 -16.30 -2.80
CA PHE A 4 -8.01 -15.95 -2.33
C PHE A 4 -7.79 -14.43 -2.29
N GLY A 5 -8.11 -13.72 -3.37
CA GLY A 5 -7.96 -12.26 -3.44
C GLY A 5 -8.88 -11.55 -2.44
N ALA A 6 -10.13 -11.99 -2.31
CA ALA A 6 -11.07 -11.44 -1.33
C ALA A 6 -10.58 -11.64 0.11
N THR A 7 -10.04 -12.81 0.44
CA THR A 7 -9.50 -13.09 1.78
C THR A 7 -8.27 -12.23 2.10
N ILE A 8 -7.30 -12.14 1.18
CA ILE A 8 -6.10 -11.30 1.37
C ILE A 8 -6.47 -9.81 1.47
N GLY A 9 -7.40 -9.35 0.61
CA GLY A 9 -7.91 -7.98 0.66
C GLY A 9 -8.62 -7.66 1.98
N ALA A 10 -9.49 -8.55 2.45
CA ALA A 10 -10.19 -8.38 3.73
C ALA A 10 -9.22 -8.35 4.92
N LEU A 11 -8.23 -9.25 4.96
CA LEU A 11 -7.22 -9.31 6.02
C LEU A 11 -6.36 -8.04 6.05
N THR A 12 -5.93 -7.56 4.88
CA THR A 12 -5.09 -6.35 4.76
C THR A 12 -5.87 -5.09 5.19
N CYS A 13 -7.13 -4.98 4.77
CA CYS A 13 -8.00 -3.87 5.16
C CYS A 13 -8.32 -3.90 6.66
N PHE A 14 -8.55 -5.09 7.23
CA PHE A 14 -8.77 -5.26 8.67
C PHE A 14 -7.54 -4.85 9.48
N LEU A 15 -6.34 -5.26 9.06
CA LEU A 15 -5.09 -4.88 9.72
C LEU A 15 -4.87 -3.36 9.70
N GLY A 16 -4.99 -2.73 8.52
CA GLY A 16 -4.85 -1.28 8.39
C GLY A 16 -5.91 -0.51 9.20
N GLY A 17 -7.15 -1.04 9.20
CA GLY A 17 -8.26 -0.47 9.94
C GLY A 17 -8.08 -0.52 11.46
N LEU A 18 -7.60 -1.65 12.01
CA LEU A 18 -7.33 -1.79 13.44
C LEU A 18 -6.23 -0.83 13.90
N ILE A 19 -5.16 -0.68 13.11
CA ILE A 19 -4.10 0.28 13.40
C ILE A 19 -4.65 1.72 13.42
N ALA A 20 -5.55 2.06 12.50
CA ALA A 20 -6.18 3.38 12.46
C ALA A 20 -7.09 3.62 13.67
N VAL A 21 -7.83 2.61 14.13
CA VAL A 21 -8.69 2.69 15.31
C VAL A 21 -7.88 2.88 16.59
N ASP A 22 -6.71 2.25 16.71
CA ASP A 22 -5.84 2.38 17.88
C ASP A 22 -5.29 3.81 18.03
N ILE A 23 -5.05 4.50 16.91
CA ILE A 23 -4.55 5.88 16.89
C ILE A 23 -5.68 6.92 17.07
N SER A 24 -6.92 6.57 16.74
CA SER A 24 -8.04 7.53 16.69
C SER A 24 -8.86 7.55 17.98
N SER A 25 -9.46 8.72 18.26
CA SER A 25 -10.36 8.87 19.42
C SER A 25 -11.58 7.96 19.31
N ARG A 26 -12.12 7.48 20.44
CA ARG A 26 -13.31 6.60 20.50
C ARG A 26 -14.51 7.13 19.70
N LYS A 27 -14.66 8.45 19.58
CA LYS A 27 -15.76 9.08 18.80
C LYS A 27 -15.50 9.09 17.29
N ALA A 28 -14.25 8.97 16.86
CA ALA A 28 -13.81 9.07 15.46
C ALA A 28 -13.38 7.72 14.86
N ALA A 29 -13.24 6.67 15.68
CA ALA A 29 -12.80 5.34 15.25
C ALA A 29 -13.61 4.77 14.07
N GLY A 30 -14.94 4.92 14.08
CA GLY A 30 -15.79 4.46 12.98
C GLY A 30 -15.54 5.21 11.66
N ALA A 31 -15.31 6.52 11.73
CA ALA A 31 -14.98 7.33 10.56
C ALA A 31 -13.58 6.97 10.01
N ALA A 32 -12.59 6.78 10.90
CA ALA A 32 -11.26 6.34 10.53
C ALA A 32 -11.30 4.99 9.80
N LEU A 33 -12.02 4.00 10.35
CA LEU A 33 -12.17 2.68 9.74
C LEU A 33 -12.84 2.76 8.36
N GLY A 34 -13.89 3.56 8.22
CA GLY A 34 -14.58 3.77 6.95
C GLY A 34 -13.69 4.40 5.87
N THR A 35 -12.88 5.40 6.25
CA THR A 35 -11.96 6.06 5.30
C THR A 35 -10.86 5.12 4.78
N ILE A 36 -10.29 4.28 5.66
CA ILE A 36 -9.30 3.26 5.28
C ILE A 36 -9.92 2.27 4.28
N GLY A 37 -11.17 1.86 4.50
CA GLY A 37 -11.89 0.94 3.61
C GLY A 37 -12.09 1.52 2.20
N ILE A 38 -12.56 2.77 2.10
CA ILE A 38 -12.75 3.44 0.80
C ILE A 38 -11.41 3.60 0.07
N ALA A 39 -10.36 4.03 0.78
CA ALA A 39 -9.03 4.16 0.21
C ALA A 39 -8.47 2.82 -0.29
N SER A 40 -8.73 1.73 0.45
CA SER A 40 -8.28 0.38 0.09
C SER A 40 -8.93 -0.12 -1.20
N TYR A 41 -10.25 0.06 -1.34
CA TYR A 41 -10.94 -0.34 -2.58
C TYR A 41 -10.56 0.54 -3.77
N ALA A 42 -10.38 1.84 -3.57
CA ALA A 42 -9.88 2.74 -4.61
C ALA A 42 -8.48 2.32 -5.08
N GLY A 43 -7.59 1.97 -4.15
CA GLY A 43 -6.25 1.45 -4.45
C GLY A 43 -6.29 0.11 -5.19
N ALA A 44 -7.15 -0.82 -4.78
CA ALA A 44 -7.32 -2.10 -5.45
C ALA A 44 -7.82 -1.93 -6.89
N GLY A 45 -8.81 -1.07 -7.13
CA GLY A 45 -9.31 -0.76 -8.47
C GLY A 45 -8.25 -0.09 -9.35
N LEU A 46 -7.47 0.82 -8.78
CA LEU A 46 -6.36 1.47 -9.50
C LEU A 46 -5.25 0.48 -9.85
N GLY A 47 -4.93 -0.46 -8.94
CA GLY A 47 -3.96 -1.53 -9.19
C GLY A 47 -4.36 -2.47 -10.33
N GLU A 48 -5.64 -2.87 -10.39
CA GLU A 48 -6.20 -3.64 -11.51
C GLU A 48 -6.16 -2.84 -12.82
N PHE A 49 -6.51 -1.55 -12.78
CA PHE A 49 -6.48 -0.68 -13.96
C PHE A 49 -5.07 -0.50 -14.53
N LEU A 50 -4.08 -0.23 -13.67
CA LEU A 50 -2.68 -0.11 -14.10
C LEU A 50 -2.14 -1.42 -14.63
N THR A 51 -2.47 -2.53 -13.97
CA THR A 51 -2.10 -3.87 -14.44
C THR A 51 -2.69 -4.14 -15.83
N GLY A 52 -3.95 -3.77 -16.07
CA GLY A 52 -4.59 -3.88 -17.38
C GLY A 52 -3.86 -3.08 -18.48
N ILE A 53 -3.47 -1.83 -18.21
CA ILE A 53 -2.74 -0.99 -19.18
C ILE A 53 -1.37 -1.58 -19.51
N ILE A 54 -0.64 -2.06 -18.50
CA ILE A 54 0.71 -2.62 -18.68
C ILE A 54 0.64 -3.90 -19.51
N ILE A 55 -0.35 -4.75 -19.24
CA ILE A 55 -0.59 -6.00 -19.97
C ILE A 55 -0.95 -5.72 -21.43
N ASP A 56 -1.84 -4.74 -21.70
CA ASP A 56 -2.26 -4.36 -23.05
C ASP A 56 -1.09 -3.82 -23.90
N LYS A 57 -0.24 -2.98 -23.31
CA LYS A 57 0.93 -2.40 -24.01
C LYS A 57 2.08 -3.37 -24.25
N THR A 58 2.17 -4.45 -23.47
CA THR A 58 3.26 -5.44 -23.57
C THR A 58 2.82 -6.71 -24.30
N ALA A 59 1.57 -6.76 -24.78
CA ALA A 59 1.08 -7.86 -25.60
C ALA A 59 1.60 -7.71 -27.04
N ILE A 60 2.56 -8.56 -27.42
CA ILE A 60 3.05 -8.64 -28.81
C ILE A 60 2.36 -9.83 -29.48
N LEU A 61 1.64 -9.57 -30.57
CA LEU A 61 1.06 -10.63 -31.40
C LEU A 61 2.15 -11.18 -32.32
N GLU A 62 2.74 -12.32 -31.95
CA GLU A 62 3.54 -13.13 -32.89
C GLU A 62 2.76 -14.38 -33.29
N ASN A 63 2.54 -14.54 -34.59
CA ASN A 63 2.12 -15.81 -35.21
C ASN A 63 0.82 -16.43 -34.66
N GLY A 64 -0.17 -15.61 -34.28
CA GLY A 64 -1.46 -16.06 -33.78
C GLY A 64 -1.49 -16.54 -32.33
N LYS A 65 -0.38 -16.41 -31.59
CA LYS A 65 -0.31 -16.60 -30.13
C LYS A 65 0.04 -15.28 -29.45
N THR A 66 -0.77 -14.87 -28.50
CA THR A 66 -0.51 -13.73 -27.62
C THR A 66 0.59 -14.11 -26.62
N LEU A 67 1.80 -13.57 -26.82
CA LEU A 67 2.87 -13.67 -25.83
C LEU A 67 2.74 -12.48 -24.86
N TYR A 68 2.44 -12.78 -23.60
CA TYR A 68 2.42 -11.81 -22.52
C TYR A 68 3.77 -11.79 -21.83
N ASP A 69 4.51 -10.68 -21.94
CA ASP A 69 5.71 -10.47 -21.14
C ASP A 69 5.33 -9.89 -19.77
N PHE A 70 5.33 -10.78 -18.75
CA PHE A 70 5.06 -10.41 -17.37
C PHE A 70 6.25 -9.75 -16.68
N SER A 71 7.42 -9.67 -17.31
CA SER A 71 8.63 -9.07 -16.73
C SER A 71 8.41 -7.58 -16.42
N THR A 72 7.75 -6.86 -17.32
CA THR A 72 7.41 -5.44 -17.13
C THR A 72 6.46 -5.24 -15.94
N LEU A 73 5.46 -6.11 -15.81
CA LEU A 73 4.52 -6.07 -14.70
C LEU A 73 5.21 -6.39 -13.36
N ALA A 74 6.08 -7.39 -13.33
CA ALA A 74 6.85 -7.76 -12.15
C ALA A 74 7.80 -6.63 -11.72
N LEU A 75 8.54 -6.03 -12.65
CA LEU A 75 9.41 -4.88 -12.39
C LEU A 75 8.62 -3.68 -11.86
N PHE A 76 7.43 -3.41 -12.39
CA PHE A 76 6.56 -2.35 -11.90
C PHE A 76 6.15 -2.55 -10.43
N TRP A 77 5.68 -3.73 -10.06
CA TRP A 77 5.26 -4.02 -8.69
C TRP A 77 6.44 -4.04 -7.71
N VAL A 78 7.61 -4.57 -8.14
CA VAL A 78 8.84 -4.52 -7.34
C VAL A 78 9.30 -3.07 -7.14
N GLY A 79 9.30 -2.25 -8.20
CA GLY A 79 9.65 -0.83 -8.11
C GLY A 79 8.72 -0.04 -7.18
N THR A 80 7.41 -0.30 -7.28
CA THR A 80 6.40 0.29 -6.39
C THR A 80 6.59 -0.14 -4.94
N GLY A 81 6.88 -1.42 -4.71
CA GLY A 81 7.19 -1.96 -3.38
C GLY A 81 8.45 -1.34 -2.77
N LEU A 82 9.51 -1.16 -3.56
CA LEU A 82 10.73 -0.49 -3.12
C LEU A 82 10.48 0.98 -2.79
N GLY A 83 9.68 1.68 -3.60
CA GLY A 83 9.25 3.06 -3.31
C GLY A 83 8.48 3.16 -1.98
N SER A 84 7.57 2.24 -1.72
CA SER A 84 6.83 2.16 -0.45
C SER A 84 7.76 1.94 0.75
N ALA A 85 8.72 1.02 0.62
CA ALA A 85 9.71 0.74 1.66
C ALA A 85 10.60 1.97 1.95
N LEU A 86 11.03 2.69 0.90
CA LEU A 86 11.79 3.93 1.04
C LEU A 86 10.99 5.00 1.79
N LEU A 87 9.72 5.21 1.43
CA LEU A 87 8.86 6.16 2.14
C LEU A 87 8.71 5.80 3.61
N CYS A 88 8.48 4.53 3.93
CA CYS A 88 8.41 4.04 5.31
C CYS A 88 9.73 4.31 6.07
N PHE A 89 10.87 4.06 5.44
CA PHE A 89 12.17 4.33 6.06
C PHE A 89 12.39 5.82 6.32
N THR A 90 11.98 6.69 5.38
CA THR A 90 12.10 8.14 5.57
C THR A 90 11.23 8.66 6.71
N THR A 91 9.98 8.20 6.84
CA THR A 91 9.10 8.61 7.95
C THR A 91 9.60 8.06 9.27
N ALA A 92 10.06 6.81 9.31
CA ALA A 92 10.69 6.21 10.49
C ALA A 92 11.94 7.01 10.93
N ALA A 93 12.79 7.41 9.98
CA ALA A 93 13.97 8.22 10.29
C ALA A 93 13.58 9.61 10.85
N ILE A 94 12.54 10.24 10.31
CA ILE A 94 12.03 11.53 10.81
C ILE A 94 11.49 11.36 12.24
N VAL A 95 10.71 10.31 12.51
CA VAL A 95 10.16 10.02 13.84
C VAL A 95 11.28 9.70 14.84
N ALA A 96 12.27 8.91 14.45
CA ALA A 96 13.43 8.59 15.29
C ALA A 96 14.21 9.86 15.68
N ARG A 97 14.39 10.81 14.74
CA ARG A 97 15.02 12.11 15.03
C ARG A 97 14.21 12.94 16.03
N ARG A 98 12.88 12.95 15.92
CA ARG A 98 12.01 13.67 16.87
C ARG A 98 12.14 13.13 18.29
N HIS A 99 12.10 11.81 18.46
CA HIS A 99 12.28 11.18 19.78
C HIS A 99 13.68 11.35 20.37
N ALA A 100 14.71 11.57 19.54
CA ALA A 100 16.06 11.91 20.02
C ALA A 100 16.11 13.35 20.58
N VAL A 101 15.45 14.29 19.90
CA VAL A 101 15.38 15.70 20.31
C VAL A 101 14.56 15.89 21.61
N GLU A 102 13.39 15.24 21.73
CA GLU A 102 12.56 15.31 22.94
C GLU A 102 13.25 14.72 24.18
N ARG A 103 14.09 13.68 23.99
CA ARG A 103 14.88 13.10 25.09
C ARG A 103 15.98 14.04 25.59
N GLN A 104 16.57 14.85 24.71
CA GLN A 104 17.59 15.83 25.12
C GLN A 104 16.99 17.02 25.87
N THR A 105 15.81 17.49 25.49
CA THR A 105 15.15 18.62 26.17
C THR A 105 14.63 18.24 27.56
N SER A 106 14.15 17.00 27.75
CA SER A 106 13.69 16.52 29.06
C SER A 106 14.84 16.26 30.06
N PHE A 107 16.08 16.12 29.60
CA PHE A 107 17.25 15.92 30.47
C PHE A 107 17.92 17.24 30.87
N SER A 108 17.56 18.34 30.21
CA SER A 108 18.12 19.69 30.41
C SER A 108 17.23 20.62 31.26
N SER A 109 16.07 20.13 31.73
CA SER A 109 15.12 20.87 32.57
C SER A 109 14.92 20.15 33.91
#